data_AF-A0A7J6XL73-F1
#
_entry.id   AF-A0A7J6XL73-F1
#
_cell.length_a   1.000
_cell.length_b   1.000
_cell.length_c   1.000
_cell.angle_alpha   90.00
_cell.angle_beta   90.00
_cell.angle_gamma   90.00
#
_symmetry.space_group_name_H-M   'P 1'
#
loop_
_entity.id
_entity.type
_entity.pdbx_description
1 polymer ?
#
loop_
_entity_poly.entity_id
_entity_poly.type
_entity_poly.pdbx_seq_one_letter_code
_entity_poly.pdbx_strand_id
1 'polypeptide(L)'
;MSENETCDALLSQYELLRGKMATQHCDGDHDGDKDEHSHGDCGGSNGPYTVGLHVVAIFVVLLSSFLGTVIPLAGKHVPCLRMNPFLFVLGKCAATGVVLAVSTIHMIHPAAELLGEDCVPDSWKESYDAYAFLFAMIAAILMHALETQLVAMFASDESPSSPSGGNGEKGDANGDEERADGAPSGDIYQHHHSHVLASVEGGRAHRLLSALFMEFGVTLHSVFIGLTVGITSDAETKALLVALVFHQMFEGLALGSRLADASMRISLELLLALIFSISAPLGTAVGVGAVVGSKISLTGATFIIMQAIFDAVCGGILLYLAFVLMLNDFPTDLRKHAGVGAAHRGWKRLAMFVALWAGAGIMAGIGKWL
;
A
#
# COMPACT_ATOMS: atom_id res chain seq x y z
N MET A 1 -36.12 32.17 -42.78
CA MET A 1 -35.75 30.85 -42.23
C MET A 1 -35.49 31.05 -40.77
N SER A 2 -36.38 30.52 -39.93
CA SER A 2 -36.33 30.76 -38.48
C SER A 2 -35.30 29.83 -37.84
N GLU A 3 -34.67 30.26 -36.74
CA GLU A 3 -33.62 29.50 -36.05
C GLU A 3 -34.03 28.05 -35.71
N ASN A 4 -35.31 27.78 -35.50
CA ASN A 4 -35.87 26.43 -35.30
C ASN A 4 -35.69 25.50 -36.52
N GLU A 5 -35.82 26.01 -37.74
CA GLU A 5 -35.64 25.19 -38.96
C GLU A 5 -34.18 24.75 -39.11
N THR A 6 -33.24 25.57 -38.64
CA THR A 6 -31.81 25.25 -38.57
C THR A 6 -31.50 24.21 -37.50
N CYS A 7 -32.17 24.27 -36.35
CA CYS A 7 -31.96 23.34 -35.25
C CYS A 7 -32.49 21.94 -35.60
N ASP A 8 -33.70 21.84 -36.17
CA ASP A 8 -34.28 20.57 -36.62
C ASP A 8 -33.48 19.95 -37.77
N ALA A 9 -32.95 20.78 -38.68
CA ALA A 9 -32.05 20.32 -39.75
C ALA A 9 -30.75 19.72 -39.18
N LEU A 10 -30.15 20.38 -38.18
CA LEU A 10 -28.95 19.89 -37.49
C LEU A 10 -29.22 18.61 -36.68
N LEU A 11 -30.36 18.51 -36.01
CA LEU A 11 -30.78 17.31 -35.27
C LEU A 11 -31.01 16.12 -36.22
N SER A 12 -31.63 16.35 -37.39
CA SER A 12 -31.77 15.31 -38.41
C SER A 12 -30.43 14.86 -38.99
N GLN A 13 -29.47 15.79 -39.17
CA GLN A 13 -28.13 15.46 -39.62
C GLN A 13 -27.38 14.65 -38.57
N TYR A 14 -27.53 14.99 -37.28
CA TYR A 14 -26.95 14.25 -36.18
C TYR A 14 -27.49 12.82 -36.09
N GLU A 15 -28.81 12.62 -36.16
CA GLU A 15 -29.39 11.27 -36.12
C GLU A 15 -29.01 10.44 -37.34
N LEU A 16 -28.91 11.05 -38.52
CA LEU A 16 -28.47 10.39 -39.74
C LEU A 16 -26.97 9.99 -39.68
N LEU A 17 -26.13 10.83 -39.08
CA LEU A 17 -24.73 10.51 -38.77
C LEU A 17 -24.61 9.41 -37.71
N ARG A 18 -25.45 9.46 -36.67
CA ARG A 18 -25.51 8.42 -35.61
C ARG A 18 -25.93 7.06 -36.18
N GLY A 19 -26.93 7.03 -37.07
CA GLY A 19 -27.35 5.82 -37.76
C GLY A 19 -26.29 5.24 -38.71
N LYS A 20 -25.53 6.12 -39.38
CA LYS A 20 -24.38 5.71 -40.22
C LYS A 20 -23.21 5.18 -39.39
N MET A 21 -22.90 5.80 -38.25
CA MET A 21 -21.87 5.30 -37.33
C MET A 21 -22.26 3.96 -36.68
N ALA A 22 -23.54 3.73 -36.42
CA ALA A 22 -24.03 2.45 -35.87
C ALA A 22 -24.03 1.29 -36.88
N THR A 23 -23.98 1.58 -38.18
CA THR A 23 -24.01 0.56 -39.27
C THR A 23 -22.68 0.40 -39.99
N GLN A 24 -21.72 1.28 -39.73
CA GLN A 24 -20.38 1.19 -40.29
C GLN A 24 -19.46 0.50 -39.28
N HIS A 25 -19.27 -0.80 -39.48
CA HIS A 25 -18.15 -1.52 -38.87
C HIS A 25 -16.89 -0.96 -39.54
N CYS A 26 -16.25 0.00 -38.87
CA CYS A 26 -14.92 0.43 -39.25
C CYS A 26 -13.96 -0.70 -38.86
N ASP A 27 -13.64 -1.57 -39.82
CA ASP A 27 -12.35 -2.26 -39.84
C ASP A 27 -11.27 -1.19 -40.03
N GLY A 28 -11.01 -0.44 -38.97
CA GLY A 28 -9.91 0.48 -38.88
C GLY A 28 -8.72 -0.28 -38.35
N ASP A 29 -7.77 -0.61 -39.24
CA ASP A 29 -6.35 -0.69 -38.90
C ASP A 29 -5.97 0.66 -38.26
N HIS A 30 -6.22 0.77 -36.96
CA HIS A 30 -5.66 1.81 -36.14
C HIS A 30 -4.35 1.28 -35.59
N ASP A 31 -3.27 1.51 -36.35
CA ASP A 31 -1.93 1.75 -35.83
C ASP A 31 -1.96 3.03 -34.95
N GLY A 32 -2.70 2.95 -33.85
CA GLY A 32 -2.63 3.90 -32.76
C GLY A 32 -1.88 3.21 -31.64
N ASP A 33 -0.68 3.69 -31.35
CA ASP A 33 0.02 3.51 -30.07
C ASP A 33 -0.91 3.97 -28.93
N LYS A 34 -1.91 3.14 -28.60
CA LYS A 34 -2.47 3.11 -27.26
C LYS A 34 -1.49 2.26 -26.49
N ASP A 35 -0.73 2.89 -25.60
CA ASP A 35 0.13 2.21 -24.65
C ASP A 35 -0.70 1.06 -24.02
N GLU A 36 -0.41 -0.18 -24.41
CA GLU A 36 -1.08 -1.39 -23.91
C GLU A 36 -0.72 -1.56 -22.43
N HIS A 37 -1.47 -0.91 -21.55
CA HIS A 37 -1.49 -1.18 -20.12
C HIS A 37 -2.23 -2.50 -19.91
N SER A 38 -1.52 -3.52 -19.44
CA SER A 38 -2.03 -4.89 -19.30
C SER A 38 -2.87 -5.03 -18.03
N HIS A 39 -3.96 -4.27 -17.94
CA HIS A 39 -5.00 -4.43 -16.95
C HIS A 39 -6.12 -5.26 -17.57
N GLY A 40 -6.58 -6.30 -16.85
CA GLY A 40 -7.37 -7.40 -17.42
C GLY A 40 -8.47 -6.92 -18.37
N ASP A 41 -8.42 -7.40 -19.62
CA ASP A 41 -9.47 -7.13 -20.59
C ASP A 41 -10.76 -7.88 -20.19
N CYS A 42 -11.87 -7.23 -20.50
CA CYS A 42 -13.22 -7.75 -20.43
C CYS A 42 -13.40 -9.09 -21.14
N GLY A 43 -12.71 -9.28 -22.27
CA GLY A 43 -12.45 -10.59 -22.87
C GLY A 43 -11.08 -11.07 -22.43
N GLY A 44 -10.93 -12.34 -22.03
CA GLY A 44 -9.59 -12.87 -21.74
C GLY A 44 -8.61 -12.61 -22.89
N SER A 45 -7.33 -12.46 -22.58
CA SER A 45 -6.31 -12.04 -23.55
C SER A 45 -6.30 -12.89 -24.83
N ASN A 46 -6.26 -12.22 -25.98
CA ASN A 46 -6.25 -12.86 -27.29
C ASN A 46 -4.82 -13.17 -27.72
N GLY A 47 -4.40 -14.42 -27.65
CA GLY A 47 -3.07 -14.81 -28.09
C GLY A 47 -2.70 -16.26 -27.79
N PRO A 48 -1.50 -16.69 -28.21
CA PRO A 48 -0.97 -17.98 -27.80
C PRO A 48 -0.84 -18.02 -26.27
N TYR A 49 -1.29 -19.12 -25.67
CA TYR A 49 -1.22 -19.36 -24.23
C TYR A 49 -0.47 -20.66 -23.95
N THR A 50 0.70 -20.53 -23.33
CA THR A 50 1.56 -21.64 -22.95
C THR A 50 1.57 -21.79 -21.44
N VAL A 51 0.97 -22.87 -20.94
CA VAL A 51 0.96 -23.20 -19.49
C VAL A 51 2.38 -23.22 -18.91
N GLY A 52 3.37 -23.71 -19.67
CA GLY A 52 4.76 -23.77 -19.24
C GLY A 52 5.36 -22.39 -18.91
N LEU A 53 5.01 -21.34 -19.67
CA LEU A 53 5.49 -19.98 -19.41
C LEU A 53 4.94 -19.47 -18.07
N HIS A 54 3.65 -19.68 -17.83
CA HIS A 54 2.97 -19.28 -16.61
C HIS A 54 3.48 -20.04 -15.38
N VAL A 55 3.80 -21.33 -15.53
CA VAL A 55 4.45 -22.12 -14.47
C VAL A 55 5.84 -21.57 -14.14
N VAL A 56 6.62 -21.17 -15.14
CA VAL A 56 7.92 -20.51 -14.90
C VAL A 56 7.72 -19.17 -14.17
N ALA A 57 6.71 -18.39 -14.54
CA ALA A 57 6.38 -17.12 -13.88
C ALA A 57 6.13 -17.30 -12.37
N ILE A 58 5.43 -18.36 -11.95
CA ILE A 58 5.21 -18.69 -10.52
C ILE A 58 6.54 -18.74 -9.75
N PHE A 59 7.53 -19.46 -10.25
CA PHE A 59 8.82 -19.60 -9.57
C PHE A 59 9.66 -18.32 -9.59
N VAL A 60 9.62 -17.59 -10.72
CA VAL A 60 10.35 -16.32 -10.87
C VAL A 60 9.80 -15.28 -9.89
N VAL A 61 8.47 -15.11 -9.85
CA VAL A 61 7.80 -14.17 -8.95
C VAL A 61 8.01 -14.58 -7.49
N LEU A 62 7.87 -15.86 -7.16
CA LEU A 62 8.14 -16.36 -5.80
C LEU A 62 9.55 -15.99 -5.33
N LEU A 63 10.56 -16.22 -6.19
CA LEU A 63 11.95 -15.92 -5.86
C LEU A 63 12.17 -14.41 -5.69
N SER A 64 11.63 -13.57 -6.57
CA SER A 64 11.78 -12.11 -6.44
C SER A 64 11.09 -11.56 -5.19
N SER A 65 9.87 -12.01 -4.87
CA SER A 65 9.15 -11.61 -3.65
C SER A 65 9.90 -12.00 -2.39
N PHE A 66 10.40 -13.25 -2.36
CA PHE A 66 11.10 -13.79 -1.21
C PHE A 66 12.44 -13.08 -0.98
N LEU A 67 13.21 -12.84 -2.04
CA LEU A 67 14.45 -12.06 -1.94
C LEU A 67 14.16 -10.63 -1.48
N GLY A 68 13.16 -9.96 -2.07
CA GLY A 68 12.76 -8.60 -1.69
C GLY A 68 12.45 -8.49 -0.20
N THR A 69 11.64 -9.38 0.34
CA THR A 69 11.25 -9.36 1.76
C THR A 69 12.35 -9.81 2.71
N VAL A 70 13.16 -10.82 2.35
CA VAL A 70 14.16 -11.37 3.27
C VAL A 70 15.40 -10.48 3.38
N ILE A 71 15.78 -9.72 2.34
CA ILE A 71 16.99 -8.87 2.37
C ILE A 71 17.00 -7.91 3.59
N PRO A 72 15.95 -7.11 3.86
CA PRO A 72 15.92 -6.23 5.03
C PRO A 72 15.89 -6.99 6.37
N LEU A 73 15.21 -8.15 6.42
CA LEU A 73 15.12 -8.99 7.61
C LEU A 73 16.48 -9.64 7.96
N ALA A 74 17.19 -10.12 6.95
CA ALA A 74 18.52 -10.71 7.08
C ALA A 74 19.52 -9.66 7.58
N GLY A 75 19.43 -8.41 7.11
CA GLY A 75 20.27 -7.31 7.59
C GLY A 75 20.12 -7.01 9.09
N LYS A 76 18.98 -7.37 9.69
CA LYS A 76 18.72 -7.24 11.13
C LYS A 76 19.28 -8.43 11.94
N HIS A 77 19.09 -9.66 11.46
CA HIS A 77 19.34 -10.88 12.25
C HIS A 77 20.68 -11.57 11.95
N VAL A 78 21.25 -11.40 10.76
CA VAL A 78 22.48 -12.08 10.34
C VAL A 78 23.68 -11.17 10.57
N PRO A 79 24.61 -11.52 11.47
CA PRO A 79 25.76 -10.66 11.80
C PRO A 79 26.64 -10.31 10.60
N CYS A 80 26.76 -11.23 9.64
CA CYS A 80 27.55 -11.04 8.42
C CYS A 80 26.89 -10.05 7.42
N LEU A 81 25.57 -9.85 7.51
CA LEU A 81 24.80 -8.97 6.63
C LEU A 81 24.36 -7.69 7.35
N ARG A 82 24.85 -7.43 8.57
CA ARG A 82 24.50 -6.22 9.33
C ARG A 82 24.87 -4.98 8.55
N MET A 83 23.85 -4.32 8.02
CA MET A 83 24.00 -3.08 7.26
C MET A 83 24.41 -1.94 8.20
N ASN A 84 25.14 -0.98 7.64
CA ASN A 84 25.39 0.29 8.33
C ASN A 84 24.03 0.93 8.68
N PRO A 85 23.83 1.46 9.90
CA PRO A 85 22.57 2.10 10.30
C PRO A 85 22.10 3.18 9.32
N PHE A 86 23.04 3.90 8.69
CA PHE A 86 22.70 4.90 7.68
C PHE A 86 22.23 4.29 6.35
N LEU A 87 22.77 3.14 5.95
CA LEU A 87 22.31 2.45 4.74
C LEU A 87 20.91 1.86 4.95
N PHE A 88 20.64 1.33 6.14
CA PHE A 88 19.31 0.84 6.50
C PHE A 88 18.26 1.95 6.44
N VAL A 89 18.56 3.14 6.98
CA VAL A 89 17.61 4.26 6.93
C VAL A 89 17.42 4.79 5.50
N LEU A 90 18.44 4.77 4.64
CA LEU A 90 18.26 5.09 3.21
C LEU A 90 17.31 4.11 2.52
N GLY A 91 17.48 2.81 2.78
CA GLY A 91 16.56 1.77 2.29
C GLY A 91 15.14 2.00 2.77
N LYS A 92 14.96 2.37 4.05
CA LYS A 92 13.65 2.76 4.61
C LYS A 92 13.05 3.99 3.92
N CYS A 93 13.84 5.03 3.65
CA CYS A 93 13.35 6.20 2.93
C CYS A 93 12.92 5.84 1.50
N ALA A 94 13.71 5.03 0.79
CA ALA A 94 13.34 4.55 -0.54
C ALA A 94 12.06 3.70 -0.49
N ALA A 95 11.93 2.81 0.50
CA ALA A 95 10.73 2.02 0.74
C ALA A 95 9.49 2.90 0.91
N THR A 96 9.55 4.00 1.67
CA THR A 96 8.43 4.95 1.78
C THR A 96 8.01 5.50 0.41
N GLY A 97 8.99 5.82 -0.45
CA GLY A 97 8.73 6.29 -1.81
C GLY A 97 8.09 5.21 -2.69
N VAL A 98 8.56 3.97 -2.58
CA VAL A 98 7.97 2.81 -3.26
C VAL A 98 6.50 2.65 -2.87
N VAL A 99 6.18 2.61 -1.57
CA VAL A 99 4.78 2.45 -1.10
C VAL A 99 3.89 3.59 -1.61
N LEU A 100 4.39 4.82 -1.65
CA LEU A 100 3.65 5.95 -2.20
C LEU A 100 3.34 5.77 -3.69
N ALA A 101 4.31 5.32 -4.48
CA ALA A 101 4.12 5.05 -5.90
C ALA A 101 3.23 3.83 -6.15
N VAL A 102 3.38 2.75 -5.38
CA VAL A 102 2.49 1.57 -5.41
C VAL A 102 1.04 2.02 -5.22
N SER A 103 0.78 2.75 -4.13
CA SER A 103 -0.58 3.14 -3.77
C SER A 103 -1.27 3.99 -4.84
N THR A 104 -0.53 4.88 -5.51
CA THR A 104 -1.11 5.82 -6.49
C THR A 104 -1.10 5.25 -7.90
N ILE A 105 0.07 4.84 -8.40
CA ILE A 105 0.29 4.49 -9.81
C ILE A 105 -0.04 3.02 -10.08
N HIS A 106 0.15 2.12 -9.12
CA HIS A 106 -0.02 0.67 -9.35
C HIS A 106 -1.31 0.11 -8.77
N MET A 107 -2.10 0.93 -8.07
CA MET A 107 -3.35 0.49 -7.45
C MET A 107 -4.51 1.42 -7.76
N ILE A 108 -4.46 2.67 -7.29
CA ILE A 108 -5.57 3.61 -7.48
C ILE A 108 -5.78 3.95 -8.96
N HIS A 109 -4.70 4.17 -9.71
CA HIS A 109 -4.78 4.50 -11.14
C HIS A 109 -5.32 3.34 -11.98
N PRO A 110 -4.78 2.10 -11.90
CA PRO A 110 -5.36 0.94 -12.58
C PRO A 110 -6.81 0.68 -12.17
N ALA A 111 -7.16 0.87 -10.91
CA ALA A 111 -8.55 0.75 -10.46
C ALA A 111 -9.50 1.75 -11.16
N ALA A 112 -9.03 2.96 -11.45
CA ALA A 112 -9.81 3.95 -12.20
C ALA A 112 -9.97 3.54 -13.67
N GLU A 113 -8.92 2.99 -14.29
CA GLU A 113 -8.96 2.51 -15.67
C GLU A 113 -9.88 1.29 -15.82
N LEU A 114 -9.76 0.30 -14.92
CA LEU A 114 -10.59 -0.89 -14.90
C LEU A 114 -12.09 -0.56 -14.77
N LEU A 115 -12.47 0.49 -14.03
CA LEU A 115 -13.87 0.93 -13.94
C LEU A 115 -14.36 1.65 -15.21
N GLY A 116 -13.45 2.13 -16.05
CA GLY A 116 -13.73 2.78 -17.32
C GLY A 116 -13.90 1.81 -18.48
N GLU A 117 -13.60 0.52 -18.29
CA GLU A 117 -13.67 -0.49 -19.35
C GLU A 117 -15.06 -0.70 -19.95
N ASP A 118 -15.11 -1.08 -21.22
CA ASP A 118 -16.37 -1.13 -21.99
C ASP A 118 -17.36 -2.17 -21.45
N CYS A 119 -16.88 -3.30 -20.92
CA CYS A 119 -17.76 -4.31 -20.33
C CYS A 119 -18.35 -3.91 -18.98
N VAL A 120 -17.80 -2.89 -18.32
CA VAL A 120 -18.38 -2.39 -17.07
C VAL A 120 -19.73 -1.75 -17.40
N PRO A 121 -20.81 -2.08 -16.66
CA PRO A 121 -22.13 -1.52 -16.94
C PRO A 121 -22.11 0.00 -16.92
N ASP A 122 -22.79 0.63 -17.88
CA ASP A 122 -22.82 2.10 -18.01
C ASP A 122 -23.30 2.81 -16.75
N SER A 123 -24.05 2.14 -15.87
CA SER A 123 -24.40 2.68 -14.55
C SER A 123 -23.18 3.08 -13.70
N TRP A 124 -22.04 2.39 -13.83
CA TRP A 124 -20.80 2.75 -13.12
C TRP A 124 -20.07 3.92 -13.78
N LYS A 125 -20.19 4.08 -15.10
CA LYS A 125 -19.58 5.17 -15.86
C LYS A 125 -20.41 6.45 -15.71
N GLU A 126 -21.69 6.39 -16.05
CA GLU A 126 -22.58 7.57 -16.07
C GLU A 126 -22.92 8.12 -14.68
N SER A 127 -22.90 7.29 -13.64
CA SER A 127 -23.25 7.76 -12.29
C SER A 127 -22.15 8.61 -11.67
N TYR A 128 -20.88 8.17 -11.78
CA TYR A 128 -19.75 8.85 -11.14
C TYR A 128 -18.37 8.32 -11.59
N ASP A 129 -17.65 9.08 -12.41
CA ASP A 129 -16.33 8.66 -12.94
C ASP A 129 -15.24 8.47 -11.87
N ALA A 130 -15.43 8.96 -10.65
CA ALA A 130 -14.41 8.96 -9.59
C ALA A 130 -14.61 7.86 -8.52
N TYR A 131 -15.29 6.75 -8.86
CA TYR A 131 -15.53 5.64 -7.94
C TYR A 131 -14.24 5.04 -7.33
N ALA A 132 -13.19 4.84 -8.13
CA ALA A 132 -11.91 4.33 -7.62
C ALA A 132 -11.32 5.25 -6.53
N PHE A 133 -11.30 6.56 -6.78
CA PHE A 133 -10.82 7.55 -5.80
C PHE A 133 -11.73 7.62 -4.57
N LEU A 134 -13.04 7.46 -4.73
CA LEU A 134 -13.99 7.39 -3.62
C LEU A 134 -13.70 6.19 -2.71
N PHE A 135 -13.53 4.99 -3.28
CA PHE A 135 -13.20 3.79 -2.49
C PHE A 135 -11.84 3.92 -1.80
N ALA A 136 -10.83 4.46 -2.49
CA ALA A 136 -9.53 4.74 -1.91
C ALA A 136 -9.61 5.75 -0.75
N MET A 137 -10.37 6.83 -0.90
CA MET A 137 -10.58 7.83 0.14
C MET A 137 -11.31 7.25 1.36
N ILE A 138 -12.39 6.48 1.14
CA ILE A 138 -13.12 5.80 2.22
C ILE A 138 -12.17 4.85 2.96
N ALA A 139 -11.40 4.05 2.24
CA ALA A 139 -10.42 3.14 2.83
C ALA A 139 -9.37 3.91 3.66
N ALA A 140 -8.80 5.01 3.15
CA ALA A 140 -7.84 5.83 3.87
C ALA A 140 -8.41 6.44 5.17
N ILE A 141 -9.66 6.93 5.14
CA ILE A 141 -10.34 7.49 6.33
C ILE A 141 -10.64 6.39 7.35
N LEU A 142 -11.15 5.24 6.90
CA LEU A 142 -11.42 4.09 7.76
C LEU A 142 -10.12 3.59 8.39
N MET A 143 -9.03 3.54 7.63
CA MET A 143 -7.72 3.17 8.13
C MET A 143 -7.21 4.11 9.21
N HIS A 144 -7.36 5.42 9.01
CA HIS A 144 -7.03 6.40 10.02
C HIS A 144 -7.85 6.20 11.31
N ALA A 145 -9.16 5.97 11.17
CA ALA A 145 -10.03 5.68 12.31
C ALA A 145 -9.65 4.38 13.03
N LEU A 146 -9.37 3.30 12.29
CA LEU A 146 -8.96 2.02 12.87
C LEU A 146 -7.61 2.14 13.59
N GLU A 147 -6.61 2.77 12.98
CA GLU A 147 -5.31 2.94 13.60
C GLU A 147 -5.39 3.77 14.89
N THR A 148 -6.12 4.88 14.88
CA THR A 148 -6.27 5.74 16.06
C THR A 148 -6.98 5.01 17.21
N GLN A 149 -8.07 4.27 16.92
CA GLN A 149 -8.79 3.51 17.94
C GLN A 149 -7.97 2.32 18.45
N LEU A 150 -7.32 1.55 17.58
CA LEU A 150 -6.52 0.39 17.97
C LEU A 150 -5.33 0.81 18.83
N VAL A 151 -4.61 1.87 18.45
CA VAL A 151 -3.50 2.40 19.26
C VAL A 151 -4.00 2.88 20.64
N ALA A 152 -5.17 3.53 20.70
CA ALA A 152 -5.76 3.97 21.97
C ALA A 152 -6.18 2.78 22.85
N MET A 153 -6.79 1.74 22.28
CA MET A 153 -7.17 0.52 23.02
C MET A 153 -5.94 -0.19 23.58
N PHE A 154 -4.88 -0.39 22.78
CA PHE A 154 -3.63 -1.00 23.26
C PHE A 154 -2.94 -0.18 24.34
N ALA A 155 -3.10 1.15 24.34
CA ALA A 155 -2.58 2.01 25.40
C ALA A 155 -3.41 1.92 26.71
N SER A 156 -4.67 1.47 26.64
CA SER A 156 -5.61 1.44 27.77
C SER A 156 -5.48 0.18 28.63
N ASP A 157 -5.22 -0.97 27.98
CA ASP A 157 -5.22 -2.31 28.60
C ASP A 157 -4.06 -2.57 29.58
N GLU A 158 -3.02 -1.73 29.59
CA GLU A 158 -1.82 -1.87 30.43
C GLU A 158 -1.62 -0.72 31.44
N SER A 159 -2.70 -0.02 31.82
CA SER A 159 -2.61 0.90 32.97
C SER A 159 -2.32 0.11 34.26
N PRO A 160 -1.28 0.46 35.07
CA PRO A 160 -0.87 -0.37 36.19
C PRO A 160 -1.94 -0.40 37.27
N SER A 161 -2.31 -1.61 37.71
CA SER A 161 -2.94 -1.81 39.00
C SER A 161 -2.05 -1.20 40.10
N SER A 162 -2.61 -0.27 40.85
CA SER A 162 -1.99 0.35 42.02
C SER A 162 -1.43 -0.72 42.97
N PRO A 163 -0.21 -0.60 43.50
CA PRO A 163 0.21 -1.45 44.60
C PRO A 163 -0.48 -0.97 45.88
N SER A 164 -1.64 -1.57 46.19
CA SER A 164 -2.14 -1.58 47.57
C SER A 164 -1.32 -2.59 48.36
N GLY A 165 -0.14 -2.15 48.83
CA GLY A 165 0.68 -2.86 49.80
C GLY A 165 0.32 -2.39 51.20
N GLY A 166 -0.39 -3.23 51.96
CA GLY A 166 -0.67 -3.01 53.37
C GLY A 166 0.49 -3.44 54.29
N ASN A 167 0.55 -2.74 55.43
CA ASN A 167 1.18 -3.04 56.73
C ASN A 167 2.71 -3.11 56.87
N GLY A 168 3.25 -2.04 57.49
CA GLY A 168 3.73 -2.11 58.87
C GLY A 168 5.23 -2.03 59.11
N GLU A 169 5.72 -0.90 59.66
CA GLU A 169 6.54 -0.90 60.87
C GLU A 169 6.73 0.52 61.44
N LYS A 170 6.71 0.61 62.77
CA LYS A 170 6.82 1.82 63.62
C LYS A 170 8.26 2.35 63.66
N GLY A 171 8.39 3.67 63.85
CA GLY A 171 9.62 4.31 64.34
C GLY A 171 9.39 5.79 64.64
N ASP A 172 9.25 6.10 65.93
CA ASP A 172 9.06 7.44 66.51
C ASP A 172 10.21 8.43 66.23
N ALA A 173 9.91 9.73 66.16
CA ALA A 173 10.37 10.76 67.13
C ALA A 173 10.27 12.21 66.60
N ASN A 174 9.47 13.02 67.33
CA ASN A 174 9.60 14.42 67.73
C ASN A 174 10.18 15.52 66.81
N GLY A 175 9.46 16.65 66.76
CA GLY A 175 10.01 17.96 66.43
C GLY A 175 8.97 19.05 66.13
N ASP A 176 8.30 19.54 67.19
CA ASP A 176 7.87 20.92 67.47
C ASP A 176 6.90 21.72 66.57
N GLU A 177 6.08 22.50 67.29
CA GLU A 177 4.93 23.32 66.93
C GLU A 177 5.30 24.61 66.17
N GLU A 178 4.48 25.03 65.19
CA GLU A 178 3.88 26.38 65.20
C GLU A 178 2.65 26.46 64.28
N ARG A 179 1.65 27.22 64.75
CA ARG A 179 0.29 27.36 64.22
C ARG A 179 0.12 28.78 63.68
N ALA A 180 -0.33 28.96 62.44
CA ALA A 180 -1.08 30.15 62.04
C ALA A 180 -1.89 29.91 60.74
N ASP A 181 -3.16 30.29 60.81
CA ASP A 181 -4.21 30.20 59.79
C ASP A 181 -3.92 30.97 58.50
N GLY A 182 -4.39 30.43 57.37
CA GLY A 182 -4.50 31.17 56.11
C GLY A 182 -4.81 30.29 54.90
N ALA A 183 -6.10 30.06 54.62
CA ALA A 183 -6.60 29.63 53.31
C ALA A 183 -7.50 30.77 52.75
N PRO A 184 -7.82 30.86 51.44
CA PRO A 184 -7.65 29.82 50.42
C PRO A 184 -7.14 30.30 49.03
N SER A 185 -6.94 29.31 48.15
CA SER A 185 -7.05 29.37 46.68
C SER A 185 -5.83 29.84 45.87
N GLY A 186 -5.34 28.92 45.05
CA GLY A 186 -4.34 29.14 44.02
C GLY A 186 -3.92 27.82 43.39
N ASP A 187 -4.81 27.22 42.61
CA ASP A 187 -4.58 26.01 41.83
C ASP A 187 -3.29 26.13 40.98
N ILE A 188 -2.28 25.34 41.32
CA ILE A 188 -1.20 24.99 40.40
C ILE A 188 -1.12 23.47 40.39
N TYR A 189 -1.96 22.87 39.53
CA TYR A 189 -1.79 21.48 39.13
C TYR A 189 -0.49 21.37 38.32
N GLN A 190 0.56 20.96 39.02
CA GLN A 190 1.84 20.56 38.49
C GLN A 190 1.66 19.21 37.76
N HIS A 191 1.24 19.24 36.50
CA HIS A 191 1.19 18.06 35.63
C HIS A 191 2.55 17.80 34.99
N HIS A 192 3.39 16.99 35.64
CA HIS A 192 4.64 16.51 35.07
C HIS A 192 4.62 14.97 34.96
N HIS A 193 4.75 14.50 33.72
CA HIS A 193 5.28 13.20 33.28
C HIS A 193 4.45 11.90 33.44
N SER A 194 3.48 11.67 32.56
CA SER A 194 3.14 10.31 32.08
C SER A 194 3.21 10.13 30.55
N HIS A 195 3.43 11.20 29.79
CA HIS A 195 3.43 11.14 28.31
C HIS A 195 4.59 10.35 27.70
N VAL A 196 5.71 10.14 28.40
CA VAL A 196 6.88 9.47 27.79
C VAL A 196 6.68 7.95 27.72
N LEU A 197 6.00 7.32 28.69
CA LEU A 197 5.76 5.87 28.66
C LEU A 197 4.62 5.50 27.69
N ALA A 198 3.52 6.26 27.72
CA ALA A 198 2.41 6.10 26.77
C ALA A 198 2.83 6.39 25.32
N SER A 199 3.77 7.34 25.11
CA SER A 199 4.33 7.64 23.79
C SER A 199 5.31 6.57 23.27
N VAL A 200 5.98 5.81 24.15
CA VAL A 200 6.94 4.77 23.74
C VAL A 200 6.20 3.49 23.35
N GLU A 201 5.20 3.06 24.13
CA GLU A 201 4.44 1.83 23.86
C GLU A 201 3.39 2.01 22.75
N GLY A 202 2.72 3.17 22.69
CA GLY A 202 1.89 3.56 21.55
C GLY A 202 2.67 3.57 20.23
N GLY A 203 3.98 3.89 20.29
CA GLY A 203 4.88 3.76 19.15
C GLY A 203 5.13 2.32 18.71
N ARG A 204 5.10 1.33 19.62
CA ARG A 204 5.30 -0.09 19.28
C ARG A 204 4.04 -0.69 18.67
N ALA A 205 2.87 -0.40 19.25
CA ALA A 205 1.57 -0.77 18.69
C ALA A 205 1.38 -0.16 17.29
N HIS A 206 1.74 1.12 17.12
CA HIS A 206 1.68 1.80 15.82
C HIS A 206 2.54 1.11 14.75
N ARG A 207 3.82 0.79 15.05
CA ARG A 207 4.70 0.09 14.10
C ARG A 207 4.20 -1.29 13.73
N LEU A 208 3.69 -2.05 14.71
CA LEU A 208 3.08 -3.36 14.48
C LEU A 208 1.87 -3.24 13.56
N LEU A 209 0.96 -2.33 13.88
CA LEU A 209 -0.30 -2.16 13.18
C LEU A 209 -0.09 -1.66 11.74
N SER A 210 0.81 -0.68 11.57
CA SER A 210 1.26 -0.22 10.25
C SER A 210 1.84 -1.35 9.41
N ALA A 211 2.65 -2.25 10.01
CA ALA A 211 3.20 -3.40 9.29
C ALA A 211 2.12 -4.42 8.89
N LEU A 212 1.15 -4.72 9.77
CA LEU A 212 0.06 -5.65 9.49
C LEU A 212 -0.91 -5.13 8.42
N PHE A 213 -1.21 -3.84 8.44
CA PHE A 213 -2.06 -3.24 7.41
C PHE A 213 -1.36 -3.08 6.08
N MET A 214 -0.05 -2.79 6.08
CA MET A 214 0.75 -2.82 4.86
C MET A 214 0.77 -4.23 4.28
N GLU A 215 1.02 -5.25 5.09
CA GLU A 215 0.96 -6.66 4.69
C GLU A 215 -0.38 -7.00 4.04
N PHE A 216 -1.49 -6.64 4.69
CA PHE A 216 -2.83 -6.91 4.19
C PHE A 216 -3.08 -6.28 2.81
N GLY A 217 -2.79 -4.98 2.65
CA GLY A 217 -3.01 -4.26 1.39
C GLY A 217 -2.13 -4.80 0.26
N VAL A 218 -0.84 -4.98 0.51
CA VAL A 218 0.12 -5.48 -0.48
C VAL A 218 -0.16 -6.93 -0.86
N THR A 219 -0.51 -7.80 0.10
CA THR A 219 -0.83 -9.22 -0.16
C THR A 219 -2.07 -9.35 -1.03
N LEU A 220 -3.14 -8.60 -0.74
CA LEU A 220 -4.36 -8.66 -1.55
C LEU A 220 -4.10 -8.22 -2.99
N HIS A 221 -3.41 -7.09 -3.19
CA HIS A 221 -3.03 -6.62 -4.52
C HIS A 221 -2.17 -7.65 -5.27
N SER A 222 -1.17 -8.22 -4.58
CA SER A 222 -0.30 -9.25 -5.15
C SER A 222 -1.07 -10.47 -5.65
N VAL A 223 -2.16 -10.89 -4.97
CA VAL A 223 -3.01 -11.98 -5.47
C VAL A 223 -3.67 -11.61 -6.80
N PHE A 224 -4.20 -10.39 -6.94
CA PHE A 224 -4.83 -9.94 -8.19
C PHE A 224 -3.83 -9.78 -9.33
N ILE A 225 -2.65 -9.21 -9.06
CA ILE A 225 -1.54 -9.18 -10.04
C ILE A 225 -1.17 -10.60 -10.47
N GLY A 226 -1.09 -11.53 -9.51
CA GLY A 226 -0.87 -12.94 -9.80
C GLY A 226 -1.95 -13.54 -10.71
N LEU A 227 -3.23 -13.29 -10.42
CA LEU A 227 -4.36 -13.75 -11.23
C LEU A 227 -4.26 -13.23 -12.65
N THR A 228 -3.98 -11.93 -12.84
CA THR A 228 -3.76 -11.29 -14.15
C THR A 228 -2.66 -11.99 -14.93
N VAL A 229 -1.49 -12.23 -14.31
CA VAL A 229 -0.41 -13.00 -14.95
C VAL A 229 -0.91 -14.39 -15.35
N GLY A 230 -1.73 -15.05 -14.56
CA GLY A 230 -2.23 -16.40 -14.85
C GLY A 230 -3.21 -16.50 -16.01
N ILE A 231 -3.89 -15.41 -16.38
CA ILE A 231 -4.96 -15.39 -17.40
C ILE A 231 -4.58 -14.65 -18.70
N THR A 232 -3.44 -13.97 -18.73
CA THR A 232 -2.97 -13.16 -19.86
C THR A 232 -2.22 -14.02 -20.89
N SER A 233 -2.06 -13.50 -22.12
CA SER A 233 -1.40 -14.26 -23.20
C SER A 233 0.12 -14.30 -23.02
N ASP A 234 0.80 -15.15 -23.80
CA ASP A 234 2.25 -15.31 -23.70
C ASP A 234 3.05 -14.02 -23.99
N ALA A 235 2.52 -13.11 -24.80
CA ALA A 235 3.19 -11.84 -25.12
C ALA A 235 3.12 -10.88 -23.93
N GLU A 236 1.92 -10.68 -23.39
CA GLU A 236 1.64 -9.89 -22.20
C GLU A 236 2.38 -10.43 -20.99
N THR A 237 2.27 -11.74 -20.72
CA THR A 237 2.95 -12.40 -19.60
C THR A 237 4.47 -12.20 -19.64
N LYS A 238 5.10 -12.16 -20.82
CA LYS A 238 6.55 -11.87 -20.92
C LYS A 238 6.88 -10.43 -20.54
N ALA A 239 6.10 -9.47 -21.04
CA ALA A 239 6.30 -8.06 -20.72
C ALA A 239 6.05 -7.82 -19.21
N LEU A 240 4.90 -8.28 -18.72
CA LEU A 240 4.51 -8.24 -17.31
C LEU A 240 5.55 -8.89 -16.42
N LEU A 241 6.07 -10.07 -16.76
CA LEU A 241 7.02 -10.79 -15.90
C LEU A 241 8.32 -10.01 -15.70
N VAL A 242 8.81 -9.32 -16.73
CA VAL A 242 10.02 -8.48 -16.61
C VAL A 242 9.78 -7.32 -15.65
N ALA A 243 8.66 -6.60 -15.80
CA ALA A 243 8.30 -5.51 -14.92
C ALA A 243 8.00 -5.99 -13.49
N LEU A 244 7.29 -7.11 -13.35
CA LEU A 244 6.83 -7.68 -12.10
C LEU A 244 7.98 -8.17 -11.22
N VAL A 245 9.07 -8.70 -11.79
CA VAL A 245 10.25 -9.08 -10.99
C VAL A 245 10.79 -7.88 -10.21
N PHE A 246 10.90 -6.72 -10.85
CA PHE A 246 11.40 -5.51 -10.19
C PHE A 246 10.35 -4.92 -9.24
N HIS A 247 9.09 -4.83 -9.68
CA HIS A 247 7.96 -4.37 -8.88
C HIS A 247 7.89 -5.14 -7.55
N GLN A 248 7.79 -6.46 -7.63
CA GLN A 248 7.62 -7.36 -6.50
C GLN A 248 8.84 -7.35 -5.57
N MET A 249 10.05 -7.20 -6.13
CA MET A 249 11.26 -7.05 -5.34
C MET A 249 11.24 -5.73 -4.55
N PHE A 250 10.85 -4.60 -5.16
CA PHE A 250 10.81 -3.30 -4.48
C PHE A 250 9.69 -3.23 -3.43
N GLU A 251 8.51 -3.76 -3.73
CA GLU A 251 7.45 -3.90 -2.74
C GLU A 251 7.87 -4.79 -1.58
N GLY A 252 8.51 -5.93 -1.87
CA GLY A 252 9.05 -6.84 -0.86
C GLY A 252 10.11 -6.16 0.02
N LEU A 253 11.01 -5.37 -0.56
CA LEU A 253 12.00 -4.57 0.19
C LEU A 253 11.30 -3.57 1.12
N ALA A 254 10.23 -2.93 0.63
CA ALA A 254 9.48 -1.98 1.42
C ALA A 254 8.78 -2.64 2.61
N LEU A 255 8.05 -3.73 2.37
CA LEU A 255 7.39 -4.53 3.39
C LEU A 255 8.41 -5.11 4.39
N GLY A 256 9.48 -5.72 3.90
CA GLY A 256 10.54 -6.29 4.74
C GLY A 256 11.18 -5.25 5.66
N SER A 257 11.37 -4.01 5.19
CA SER A 257 11.87 -2.92 6.03
C SER A 257 10.90 -2.55 7.15
N ARG A 258 9.58 -2.62 6.92
CA ARG A 258 8.55 -2.37 7.94
C ARG A 258 8.49 -3.51 8.94
N LEU A 259 8.52 -4.76 8.46
CA LEU A 259 8.56 -5.95 9.32
C LEU A 259 9.79 -5.92 10.24
N ALA A 260 10.96 -5.57 9.71
CA ALA A 260 12.18 -5.41 10.51
C ALA A 260 12.05 -4.32 11.59
N ASP A 261 11.43 -3.18 11.26
CA ASP A 261 11.19 -2.04 12.17
C ASP A 261 10.11 -2.34 13.23
N ALA A 262 9.12 -3.17 12.93
CA ALA A 262 8.06 -3.57 13.84
C ALA A 262 8.57 -4.40 15.03
N SER A 263 9.79 -4.95 14.95
CA SER A 263 10.47 -5.64 16.05
C SER A 263 9.65 -6.79 16.65
N MET A 264 9.00 -7.57 15.79
CA MET A 264 8.16 -8.71 16.18
C MET A 264 9.02 -9.95 16.47
N ARG A 265 8.38 -11.04 16.88
CA ARG A 265 9.05 -12.35 16.93
C ARG A 265 9.47 -12.72 15.51
N ILE A 266 10.70 -13.21 15.34
CA ILE A 266 11.24 -13.58 14.01
C ILE A 266 10.34 -14.56 13.25
N SER A 267 9.68 -15.49 13.95
CA SER A 267 8.72 -16.42 13.33
C SER A 267 7.54 -15.70 12.69
N LEU A 268 7.05 -14.60 13.30
CA LEU A 268 5.98 -13.80 12.74
C LEU A 268 6.49 -12.95 11.56
N GLU A 269 7.69 -12.36 11.68
CA GLU A 269 8.31 -11.62 10.57
C GLU A 269 8.50 -12.53 9.33
N LEU A 270 8.97 -13.77 9.54
CA LEU A 270 9.13 -14.76 8.46
C LEU A 270 7.78 -15.27 7.93
N LEU A 271 6.77 -15.43 8.80
CA LEU A 271 5.44 -15.84 8.38
C LEU A 271 4.82 -14.80 7.45
N LEU A 272 4.86 -13.52 7.83
CA LEU A 272 4.34 -12.42 7.00
C LEU A 272 5.15 -12.31 5.69
N ALA A 273 6.49 -12.37 5.76
CA ALA A 273 7.31 -12.41 4.54
C ALA A 273 6.92 -13.57 3.58
N LEU A 274 6.58 -14.75 4.12
CA LEU A 274 6.12 -15.88 3.32
C LEU A 274 4.70 -15.68 2.76
N ILE A 275 3.79 -15.08 3.52
CA ILE A 275 2.42 -14.77 3.07
C ILE A 275 2.48 -13.87 1.84
N PHE A 276 3.19 -12.73 1.94
CA PHE A 276 3.45 -11.87 0.78
C PHE A 276 4.11 -12.65 -0.36
N SER A 277 5.15 -13.44 -0.08
CA SER A 277 5.91 -14.12 -1.15
C SER A 277 5.11 -15.14 -1.94
N ILE A 278 4.14 -15.81 -1.30
CA ILE A 278 3.30 -16.84 -1.92
C ILE A 278 2.07 -16.24 -2.60
N SER A 279 1.64 -15.03 -2.21
CA SER A 279 0.39 -14.40 -2.68
C SER A 279 0.26 -14.29 -4.21
N ALA A 280 1.24 -13.68 -4.89
CA ALA A 280 1.24 -13.58 -6.36
C ALA A 280 1.40 -14.94 -7.06
N PRO A 281 2.36 -15.81 -6.67
CA PRO A 281 2.43 -17.18 -7.20
C PRO A 281 1.13 -17.99 -7.05
N LEU A 282 0.43 -17.83 -5.92
CA LEU A 282 -0.88 -18.43 -5.68
C LEU A 282 -1.93 -17.86 -6.64
N GLY A 283 -1.98 -16.53 -6.80
CA GLY A 283 -2.84 -15.87 -7.79
C GLY A 283 -2.60 -16.42 -9.20
N THR A 284 -1.33 -16.52 -9.62
CA THR A 284 -0.97 -17.06 -10.94
C THR A 284 -1.37 -18.52 -11.08
N ALA A 285 -1.16 -19.36 -10.07
CA ALA A 285 -1.59 -20.75 -10.10
C ALA A 285 -3.12 -20.88 -10.22
N VAL A 286 -3.88 -20.05 -9.51
CA VAL A 286 -5.35 -20.00 -9.61
C VAL A 286 -5.78 -19.51 -11.00
N GLY A 287 -5.14 -18.49 -11.55
CA GLY A 287 -5.40 -17.99 -12.91
C GLY A 287 -5.16 -19.06 -13.98
N VAL A 288 -4.02 -19.74 -13.93
CA VAL A 288 -3.71 -20.88 -14.83
C VAL A 288 -4.74 -22.00 -14.68
N GLY A 289 -5.10 -22.35 -13.44
CA GLY A 289 -6.14 -23.34 -13.17
C GLY A 289 -7.50 -22.92 -13.74
N ALA A 290 -7.81 -21.63 -13.72
CA ALA A 290 -9.04 -21.10 -14.26
C ALA A 290 -9.10 -21.27 -15.79
N VAL A 291 -8.01 -20.92 -16.50
CA VAL A 291 -7.88 -21.06 -17.95
C VAL A 291 -7.88 -22.52 -18.39
N VAL A 292 -7.16 -23.40 -17.70
CA VAL A 292 -6.93 -24.79 -18.15
C VAL A 292 -8.04 -25.76 -17.70
N GLY A 293 -8.60 -25.56 -16.50
CA GLY A 293 -9.30 -26.64 -15.81
C GLY A 293 -10.70 -26.33 -15.27
N SER A 294 -11.15 -25.07 -15.31
CA SER A 294 -12.36 -24.68 -14.58
C SER A 294 -13.39 -23.96 -15.44
N LYS A 295 -14.67 -24.06 -15.06
CA LYS A 295 -15.76 -23.21 -15.58
C LYS A 295 -15.82 -21.86 -14.85
N ILE A 296 -14.78 -21.47 -14.11
CA ILE A 296 -14.72 -20.21 -13.39
C ILE A 296 -14.32 -19.14 -14.41
N SER A 297 -15.27 -18.28 -14.77
CA SER A 297 -14.99 -17.10 -15.58
C SER A 297 -14.23 -16.07 -14.74
N LEU A 298 -12.89 -16.13 -14.73
CA LEU A 298 -12.02 -15.04 -14.27
C LEU A 298 -11.86 -13.97 -15.36
N THR A 299 -12.97 -13.65 -16.03
CA THR A 299 -13.06 -12.71 -17.15
C THR A 299 -14.41 -12.01 -17.09
N GLY A 300 -14.50 -10.80 -17.65
CA GLY A 300 -15.73 -10.04 -17.74
C GLY A 300 -16.01 -9.10 -16.57
N ALA A 301 -17.10 -8.35 -16.68
CA ALA A 301 -17.40 -7.18 -15.85
C ALA A 301 -17.30 -7.41 -14.35
N THR A 302 -17.83 -8.53 -13.84
CA THR A 302 -17.81 -8.81 -12.40
C THR A 302 -16.39 -8.94 -11.86
N PHE A 303 -15.50 -9.61 -12.60
CA PHE A 303 -14.11 -9.78 -12.19
C PHE A 303 -13.39 -8.42 -12.17
N ILE A 304 -13.54 -7.65 -13.25
CA ILE A 304 -12.96 -6.31 -13.42
C ILE A 304 -13.43 -5.35 -12.33
N ILE A 305 -14.73 -5.29 -12.04
CA ILE A 305 -15.28 -4.44 -10.97
C ILE A 305 -14.72 -4.85 -9.61
N MET A 306 -14.65 -6.16 -9.32
CA MET A 306 -14.10 -6.63 -8.05
C MET A 306 -12.63 -6.28 -7.91
N GLN A 307 -11.82 -6.53 -8.94
CA GLN A 307 -10.41 -6.16 -8.97
C GLN A 307 -10.24 -4.65 -8.74
N ALA A 308 -10.99 -3.82 -9.48
CA ALA A 308 -10.91 -2.37 -9.33
C ALA A 308 -11.29 -1.89 -7.92
N ILE A 309 -12.33 -2.46 -7.30
CA ILE A 309 -12.72 -2.11 -5.92
C ILE A 309 -11.60 -2.51 -4.95
N PHE A 310 -11.05 -3.71 -5.06
CA PHE A 310 -10.00 -4.17 -4.16
C PHE A 310 -8.70 -3.37 -4.35
N ASP A 311 -8.30 -3.07 -5.58
CA ASP A 311 -7.13 -2.24 -5.87
C ASP A 311 -7.32 -0.81 -5.36
N ALA A 312 -8.51 -0.21 -5.54
CA ALA A 312 -8.81 1.10 -4.98
C ALA A 312 -8.77 1.10 -3.44
N VAL A 313 -9.38 0.10 -2.79
CA VAL A 313 -9.40 -0.01 -1.33
C VAL A 313 -7.98 -0.21 -0.80
N CYS A 314 -7.23 -1.17 -1.33
CA CYS A 314 -5.87 -1.45 -0.88
C CYS A 314 -4.93 -0.28 -1.19
N GLY A 315 -5.12 0.39 -2.33
CA GLY A 315 -4.40 1.61 -2.69
C GLY A 315 -4.67 2.75 -1.71
N GLY A 316 -5.92 2.92 -1.26
CA GLY A 316 -6.28 3.86 -0.19
C GLY A 316 -5.61 3.54 1.16
N ILE A 317 -5.56 2.25 1.54
CA ILE A 317 -4.86 1.80 2.75
C ILE A 317 -3.37 2.15 2.66
N LEU A 318 -2.72 1.79 1.55
CA LEU A 318 -1.28 2.04 1.36
C LEU A 318 -0.97 3.53 1.20
N LEU A 319 -1.88 4.32 0.63
CA LEU A 319 -1.72 5.77 0.51
C LEU A 319 -1.70 6.42 1.90
N TYR A 320 -2.63 6.04 2.77
CA TYR A 320 -2.63 6.46 4.16
C TYR A 320 -1.32 6.09 4.87
N LEU A 321 -0.89 4.83 4.75
CA LEU A 321 0.36 4.36 5.34
C LEU A 321 1.58 5.09 4.76
N ALA A 322 1.62 5.35 3.45
CA ALA A 322 2.69 6.11 2.81
C ALA A 322 2.81 7.51 3.39
N PHE A 323 1.68 8.20 3.61
CA PHE A 323 1.68 9.51 4.28
C PHE A 323 2.14 9.42 5.74
N VAL A 324 1.68 8.42 6.50
CA VAL A 324 2.16 8.20 7.88
C VAL A 324 3.68 7.99 7.89
N LEU A 325 4.19 7.16 6.98
CA LEU A 325 5.62 6.88 6.85
C LEU A 325 6.42 8.14 6.45
N MET A 326 5.87 8.95 5.56
CA MET A 326 6.51 10.16 5.08
C MET A 326 6.44 11.32 6.08
N LEU A 327 5.35 11.46 6.84
CA LEU A 327 5.08 12.62 7.70
C LEU A 327 5.49 12.38 9.16
N ASN A 328 5.49 11.14 9.65
CA ASN A 328 5.85 10.81 11.04
C ASN A 328 7.21 10.10 11.14
N ASP A 329 7.39 9.03 10.36
CA ASP A 329 8.61 8.21 10.43
C ASP A 329 9.82 8.92 9.82
N PHE A 330 9.69 9.46 8.60
CA PHE A 330 10.81 10.11 7.92
C PHE A 330 11.40 11.28 8.71
N PRO A 331 10.64 12.23 9.28
CA PRO A 331 11.21 13.30 10.11
C PRO A 331 11.84 12.79 11.41
N THR A 332 11.33 11.69 11.96
CA THR A 332 11.89 11.04 13.15
C THR A 332 13.26 10.43 12.83
N ASP A 333 13.36 9.73 11.71
CA ASP A 333 14.62 9.16 11.23
C ASP A 333 15.63 10.24 10.80
N LEU A 334 15.16 11.34 10.21
CA LEU A 334 15.97 12.50 9.85
C LEU A 334 16.60 13.14 11.10
N ARG A 335 15.84 13.30 12.19
CA ARG A 335 16.35 13.82 13.47
C ARG A 335 17.38 12.87 14.07
N LYS A 336 17.14 11.56 14.01
CA LYS A 336 18.03 10.54 14.55
C LYS A 336 19.37 10.46 13.82
N HIS A 337 19.37 10.49 12.49
CA HIS A 337 20.58 10.25 11.68
C HIS A 337 21.24 11.52 11.15
N ALA A 338 20.49 12.62 11.06
CA ALA A 338 20.93 13.91 10.54
C ALA A 338 20.44 15.12 11.37
N GLY A 339 20.32 14.91 12.68
CA GLY A 339 19.99 15.94 13.67
C GLY A 339 21.10 16.97 13.90
N VAL A 340 20.82 17.93 14.79
CA VAL A 340 21.81 18.93 15.23
C VAL A 340 22.92 18.20 15.99
N GLY A 341 24.14 18.22 15.46
CA GLY A 341 25.30 17.49 16.01
C GLY A 341 25.76 16.28 15.19
N ALA A 342 25.01 15.87 14.16
CA ALA A 342 25.45 14.78 13.28
C ALA A 342 26.55 15.25 12.30
N ALA A 343 27.66 14.51 12.22
CA ALA A 343 28.68 14.72 11.18
C ALA A 343 28.07 14.57 9.77
N HIS A 344 28.50 15.44 8.84
CA HIS A 344 28.01 15.51 7.46
C HIS A 344 26.48 15.64 7.34
N ARG A 345 25.84 16.35 8.28
CA ARG A 345 24.39 16.54 8.34
C ARG A 345 23.76 16.90 7.00
N GLY A 346 24.30 17.90 6.29
CA GLY A 346 23.73 18.36 5.02
C GLY A 346 23.65 17.24 3.98
N TRP A 347 24.75 16.51 3.81
CA TRP A 347 24.82 15.36 2.90
C TRP A 347 23.87 14.24 3.30
N LYS A 348 23.82 13.87 4.59
CA LYS A 348 22.91 12.82 5.08
C LYS A 348 21.44 13.16 4.84
N ARG A 349 21.04 14.41 5.10
CA ARG A 349 19.67 14.89 4.83
C ARG A 349 19.35 14.80 3.34
N LEU A 350 20.25 15.31 2.49
CA LEU A 350 20.07 15.24 1.04
C LEU A 350 19.93 13.80 0.57
N ALA A 351 20.82 12.90 1.01
CA ALA A 351 20.78 11.49 0.63
C ALA A 351 19.46 10.80 1.04
N MET A 352 18.89 11.12 2.21
CA MET A 352 17.59 10.57 2.64
C MET A 352 16.44 11.05 1.76
N PHE A 353 16.40 12.33 1.39
CA PHE A 353 15.41 12.84 0.42
C PHE A 353 15.60 12.22 -0.96
N VAL A 354 16.83 12.14 -1.45
CA VAL A 354 17.14 11.50 -2.74
C VAL A 354 16.69 10.04 -2.74
N ALA A 355 16.90 9.30 -1.64
CA ALA A 355 16.44 7.92 -1.52
C ALA A 355 14.91 7.83 -1.60
N LEU A 356 14.17 8.70 -0.90
CA LEU A 356 12.71 8.78 -0.99
C LEU A 356 12.23 9.01 -2.43
N TRP A 357 12.78 10.02 -3.10
CA TRP A 357 12.43 10.33 -4.51
C TRP A 357 12.85 9.23 -5.47
N ALA A 358 14.00 8.59 -5.25
CA ALA A 358 14.47 7.49 -6.08
C ALA A 358 13.55 6.28 -5.96
N GLY A 359 13.11 5.92 -4.75
CA GLY A 359 12.15 4.84 -4.53
C GLY A 359 10.83 5.09 -5.26
N ALA A 360 10.27 6.30 -5.11
CA ALA A 360 9.04 6.68 -5.81
C ALA A 360 9.22 6.69 -7.33
N GLY A 361 10.31 7.29 -7.83
CA GLY A 361 10.57 7.42 -9.26
C GLY A 361 10.85 6.09 -9.97
N ILE A 362 11.62 5.19 -9.34
CA ILE A 362 11.88 3.85 -9.90
C ILE A 362 10.57 3.05 -9.96
N MET A 363 9.80 3.05 -8.88
CA MET A 363 8.53 2.33 -8.83
C MET A 363 7.52 2.90 -9.82
N ALA A 364 7.40 4.22 -9.92
CA ALA A 364 6.57 4.89 -10.92
C ALA A 364 6.98 4.52 -12.35
N GLY A 365 8.29 4.51 -12.64
CA GLY A 365 8.82 4.18 -13.97
C GLY A 365 8.54 2.73 -14.40
N ILE A 366 8.49 1.79 -13.44
CA ILE A 366 8.10 0.40 -13.72
C ILE A 366 6.63 0.33 -14.19
N GLY A 367 5.76 1.22 -13.69
CA GLY A 367 4.34 1.28 -14.07
C GLY A 367 4.08 1.66 -15.52
N LYS A 368 5.10 2.04 -16.28
CA LYS A 368 4.95 2.16 -17.73
C LYS A 368 4.77 0.78 -18.40
N TRP A 369 5.32 -0.27 -17.80
CA TRP A 369 5.43 -1.61 -18.38
C TRP A 369 4.62 -2.66 -17.63
N LEU A 370 3.88 -2.21 -16.61
CA LEU A 370 3.06 -3.02 -15.71
C LEU A 370 1.65 -2.46 -15.78
#